data_AF-A0A1F8BB52-F1
#
_entry.id   AF-A0A1F8BB52-F1
#
_cell.length_a   1.000
_cell.length_b   1.000
_cell.length_c   1.000
_cell.angle_alpha   90.00
_cell.angle_beta   90.00
_cell.angle_gamma   90.00
#
_symmetry.space_group_name_H-M   'P 1'
#
loop_
_entity.id
_entity.type
_entity.pdbx_description
1 polymer ?
#
loop_
_entity_poly.entity_id
_entity_poly.type
_entity_poly.pdbx_seq_one_letter_code
_entity_poly.pdbx_strand_id
1 'polypeptide(L)'
;MPLKETFKKLVDFKRWSYGYKILTLLVLLISIPLTTKLVKNFVLYLSKAAQVSIFFSQNPTSLPPDKVVSLMLDSGSEQIAAARVVFTYDNTKVQLANEIQPTALLGQVIQKTSMAEANSTGKAIVMLGLVPGAQAPSSVFEFAKFTLHSITTQSLNIQMAVDEADVQIVNILGQALSYSSTPLNINLNSSLTGTPVPSLTSGPSQTITVPVNMDSYVYNQAPDQNYGTKPSLEVDGSPVLISYLKFNLSTLAANTYSNALFRVKALNDTAAATSSLVSLKEVTDTTWIDTTLTYNNRPVLGTTVATVPNVRQDTWTEFNITNFVNANKGRTVTLAIQMTAGDGTHFNSKESAFVPEIVASTGPVVPLTPTSTLAPGTPTPTPIPGVPDTTLSMTTPSASQRLNRNFVASVNVDSGANKLIGVELNIAFDPSKLQVVDVTPGTFFPNAESANKIIDNNNGSLSFTLLIPPENTQPVQGSGELAKIDFTPIDLGNTTISFAQNTLVAAVDSGSVNMLQDTTPLTVDILESLIQGDINGDGRVDILDYVILFENFGRDTNDPAADPRADLNRDGRIDILDYVILFENFGRTE
;
A
#
# COMPACT_ATOMS: atom_id res chain seq x y z
N MET A 1 12.99 11.12 49.95
CA MET A 1 14.00 12.19 49.77
C MET A 1 15.23 11.51 49.16
N PRO A 2 15.77 11.85 47.96
CA PRO A 2 15.98 13.19 47.39
C PRO A 2 15.73 13.34 45.86
N LEU A 3 15.01 12.43 45.18
CA LEU A 3 14.87 12.52 43.69
C LEU A 3 14.01 13.70 43.21
N LYS A 4 12.94 14.05 43.94
CA LYS A 4 12.05 15.18 43.58
C LYS A 4 12.73 16.55 43.71
N GLU A 5 13.68 16.70 44.63
CA GLU A 5 14.50 17.92 44.76
C GLU A 5 15.50 18.07 43.61
N THR A 6 16.01 16.94 43.10
CA THR A 6 16.99 16.91 42.01
C THR A 6 16.35 17.26 40.66
N PHE A 7 15.11 16.80 40.42
CA PHE A 7 14.36 17.14 39.20
C PHE A 7 13.95 18.62 39.14
N LYS A 8 13.62 19.23 40.29
CA LYS A 8 13.26 20.66 40.35
C LYS A 8 14.45 21.58 40.05
N LYS A 9 15.69 21.13 40.29
CA LYS A 9 16.92 21.84 39.88
C LYS A 9 17.26 21.70 38.38
N LEU A 10 16.71 20.69 37.70
CA LEU A 10 17.00 20.43 36.28
C LEU A 10 16.17 21.29 35.32
N VAL A 11 15.01 21.80 35.74
CA VAL A 11 14.05 22.52 34.88
C VAL A 11 14.22 24.06 34.91
N ASP A 12 15.02 24.60 35.83
CA ASP A 12 15.34 26.03 35.91
C ASP A 12 16.49 26.42 34.95
N PHE A 13 16.28 26.24 33.64
CA PHE A 13 17.25 26.52 32.57
C PHE A 13 17.78 27.97 32.59
N LYS A 14 17.00 28.90 33.17
CA LYS A 14 17.34 30.32 33.29
C LYS A 14 18.46 30.60 34.31
N ARG A 15 18.72 29.70 35.27
CA ARG A 15 19.68 29.89 36.37
C ARG A 15 21.02 29.16 36.21
N TRP A 16 21.19 28.40 35.14
CA TRP A 16 22.41 27.62 34.90
C TRP A 16 23.59 28.51 34.50
N SER A 17 24.77 28.22 35.06
CA SER A 17 26.01 28.86 34.62
C SER A 17 26.31 28.48 33.17
N TYR A 18 27.00 29.36 32.44
CA TYR A 18 27.29 29.19 31.01
C TYR A 18 27.91 27.82 30.67
N GLY A 19 28.71 27.24 31.56
CA GLY A 19 29.30 25.90 31.38
C GLY A 19 28.27 24.77 31.29
N TYR A 20 27.20 24.83 32.10
CA TYR A 20 26.14 23.82 32.08
C TYR A 20 25.23 23.93 30.85
N LYS A 21 25.06 25.15 30.31
CA LYS A 21 24.32 25.39 29.05
C LYS A 21 25.07 24.86 27.82
N ILE A 22 26.40 25.00 27.82
CA ILE A 22 27.25 24.45 26.75
C ILE A 22 27.26 22.92 26.82
N LEU A 23 27.30 22.33 28.01
CA LEU A 23 27.27 20.89 28.20
C LEU A 23 25.94 20.27 27.74
N THR A 24 24.78 20.90 28.02
CA THR A 24 23.49 20.41 27.51
C THR A 24 23.35 20.59 26.01
N LEU A 25 23.86 21.67 25.42
CA LEU A 25 23.86 21.85 23.97
C LEU A 25 24.72 20.77 23.28
N LEU A 26 25.88 20.44 23.85
CA LEU A 26 26.74 19.35 23.37
C LEU A 26 26.09 17.98 23.50
N VAL A 27 25.39 17.71 24.62
CA VAL A 27 24.63 16.47 24.80
C VAL A 27 23.47 16.39 23.80
N LEU A 28 22.79 17.50 23.49
CA LEU A 28 21.74 17.55 22.47
C LEU A 28 22.30 17.35 21.05
N LEU A 29 23.47 17.96 20.75
CA LEU A 29 24.16 17.83 19.47
C LEU A 29 24.71 16.44 19.21
N ILE A 30 25.00 15.68 20.27
CA ILE A 30 25.43 14.27 20.16
C ILE A 30 24.21 13.33 20.21
N SER A 31 23.17 13.66 20.97
CA SER A 31 21.98 12.83 21.09
C SER A 31 21.11 12.86 19.83
N ILE A 32 20.96 13.99 19.13
CA ILE A 32 20.12 14.08 17.92
C ILE A 32 20.66 13.22 16.75
N PRO A 33 21.97 13.23 16.41
CA PRO A 33 22.53 12.30 15.43
C PRO A 33 22.47 10.84 15.89
N LEU A 34 22.63 10.58 17.19
CA LEU A 34 22.58 9.23 17.75
C LEU A 34 21.16 8.68 17.76
N THR A 35 20.14 9.48 18.11
CA THR A 35 18.73 9.10 18.06
C THR A 35 18.24 9.01 16.62
N THR A 36 18.68 9.88 15.70
CA THR A 36 18.34 9.72 14.28
C THR A 36 19.04 8.51 13.64
N LYS A 37 20.26 8.15 14.08
CA LYS A 37 20.93 6.90 13.68
C LYS A 37 20.28 5.67 14.32
N LEU A 38 19.86 5.75 15.58
CA LEU A 38 19.10 4.70 16.26
C LEU A 38 17.70 4.54 15.67
N VAL A 39 17.02 5.61 15.28
CA VAL A 39 15.71 5.60 14.59
C VAL A 39 15.88 5.13 13.16
N LYS A 40 16.91 5.55 12.40
CA LYS A 40 17.21 4.95 11.09
C LYS A 40 17.53 3.47 11.21
N ASN A 41 18.33 3.07 12.19
CA ASN A 41 18.62 1.66 12.43
C ASN A 41 17.38 0.92 12.93
N PHE A 42 16.50 1.53 13.74
CA PHE A 42 15.26 0.94 14.24
C PHE A 42 14.19 0.84 13.14
N VAL A 43 14.10 1.82 12.24
CA VAL A 43 13.25 1.79 11.03
C VAL A 43 13.79 0.78 10.01
N LEU A 44 15.11 0.65 9.87
CA LEU A 44 15.75 -0.43 9.08
C LEU A 44 15.68 -1.80 9.78
N TYR A 45 15.52 -1.84 11.11
CA TYR A 45 15.34 -3.06 11.91
C TYR A 45 13.87 -3.52 11.88
N LEU A 46 12.92 -2.57 11.77
CA LEU A 46 11.50 -2.82 11.55
C LEU A 46 11.14 -3.07 10.08
N SER A 47 12.03 -2.78 9.12
CA SER A 47 11.86 -3.21 7.72
C SER A 47 12.38 -4.63 7.44
N LYS A 48 12.67 -5.42 8.48
CA LYS A 48 12.85 -6.86 8.39
C LYS A 48 11.61 -7.61 8.92
N ALA A 49 10.41 -7.16 8.58
CA ALA A 49 9.28 -8.09 8.60
C ALA A 49 9.61 -9.21 7.61
N ALA A 50 9.52 -10.47 8.04
CA ALA A 50 9.75 -11.59 7.16
C ALA A 50 8.72 -11.55 6.02
N GLN A 51 9.18 -11.18 4.83
CA GLN A 51 8.32 -11.05 3.66
C GLN A 51 8.19 -12.41 2.98
N VAL A 52 6.97 -12.95 2.93
CA VAL A 52 6.68 -14.21 2.26
C VAL A 52 6.63 -13.98 0.75
N SER A 53 7.45 -14.69 -0.02
CA SER A 53 7.42 -14.58 -1.48
C SER A 53 6.52 -15.65 -2.08
N ILE A 54 5.53 -15.24 -2.87
CA ILE A 54 4.66 -16.14 -3.63
C ILE A 54 5.10 -16.11 -5.09
N PHE A 55 5.39 -17.26 -5.67
CA PHE A 55 5.81 -17.36 -7.06
C PHE A 55 5.42 -18.70 -7.66
N PHE A 56 5.55 -18.83 -8.98
CA PHE A 56 5.34 -20.09 -9.67
C PHE A 56 6.68 -20.74 -10.01
N SER A 57 6.76 -22.06 -9.93
CA SER A 57 8.01 -22.83 -10.12
C SER A 57 8.66 -22.65 -11.50
N GLN A 58 7.94 -22.11 -12.48
CA GLN A 58 8.42 -21.81 -13.82
C GLN A 58 7.87 -20.45 -14.25
N ASN A 59 8.73 -19.50 -14.65
CA ASN A 59 8.30 -18.21 -15.21
C ASN A 59 9.41 -17.64 -16.13
N PRO A 60 9.17 -17.41 -17.43
CA PRO A 60 7.93 -17.67 -18.17
C PRO A 60 7.72 -19.17 -18.48
N THR A 61 6.51 -19.53 -18.93
CA THR A 61 6.20 -20.86 -19.49
C THR A 61 5.49 -20.74 -20.84
N SER A 62 5.44 -21.82 -21.62
CA SER A 62 4.81 -21.86 -22.95
C SER A 62 3.84 -23.03 -23.08
N LEU A 63 2.68 -22.77 -23.71
CA LEU A 63 1.68 -23.79 -24.04
C LEU A 63 1.30 -23.67 -25.53
N PRO A 64 1.04 -24.79 -26.22
CA PRO A 64 1.24 -26.20 -25.84
C PRO A 64 2.73 -26.65 -25.84
N PRO A 65 3.08 -27.83 -25.28
CA PRO A 65 2.22 -28.85 -24.63
C PRO A 65 1.85 -28.48 -23.20
N ASP A 66 0.91 -29.21 -22.59
CA ASP A 66 0.48 -29.04 -21.20
C ASP A 66 1.66 -28.98 -20.22
N LYS A 67 1.57 -28.08 -19.24
CA LYS A 67 2.64 -27.84 -18.26
C LYS A 67 2.16 -27.97 -16.84
N VAL A 68 2.90 -28.75 -16.07
CA VAL A 68 2.74 -28.81 -14.61
C VAL A 68 3.37 -27.56 -14.01
N VAL A 69 2.59 -26.83 -13.22
CA VAL A 69 2.97 -25.60 -12.54
C VAL A 69 2.76 -25.80 -11.05
N SER A 70 3.73 -25.35 -10.25
CA SER A 70 3.64 -25.33 -8.79
C SER A 70 3.57 -23.89 -8.32
N LEU A 71 2.61 -23.58 -7.47
CA LEU A 71 2.55 -22.37 -6.67
C LEU A 71 3.43 -22.57 -5.43
N MET A 72 4.42 -21.70 -5.27
CA MET A 72 5.48 -21.79 -4.27
C MET A 72 5.33 -20.64 -3.27
N LEU A 73 5.59 -20.95 -1.99
CA LEU A 73 5.73 -19.96 -0.92
C LEU A 73 7.16 -20.06 -0.39
N ASP A 74 7.85 -18.91 -0.28
CA ASP A 74 9.10 -18.77 0.47
C ASP A 74 8.84 -17.92 1.71
N SER A 75 8.85 -18.57 2.87
CA SER A 75 8.58 -17.95 4.17
C SER A 75 9.85 -17.64 4.98
N GLY A 76 11.03 -17.93 4.42
CA GLY A 76 12.30 -17.78 5.15
C GLY A 76 12.31 -18.63 6.44
N SER A 77 12.45 -17.98 7.58
CA SER A 77 12.40 -18.63 8.90
C SER A 77 11.00 -18.69 9.53
N GLU A 78 10.01 -18.02 8.94
CA GLU A 78 8.66 -18.01 9.49
C GLU A 78 8.00 -19.37 9.32
N GLN A 79 7.35 -19.81 10.37
CA GLN A 79 6.58 -21.04 10.38
C GLN A 79 5.13 -20.69 10.03
N ILE A 80 4.65 -21.18 8.89
CA ILE A 80 3.32 -20.84 8.37
C ILE A 80 2.26 -21.70 9.04
N ALA A 81 1.24 -21.06 9.61
CA ALA A 81 0.08 -21.75 10.19
C ALA A 81 -1.09 -21.82 9.22
N ALA A 82 -1.35 -20.76 8.48
CA ALA A 82 -2.37 -20.78 7.44
C ALA A 82 -2.01 -19.80 6.32
N ALA A 83 -2.47 -20.11 5.12
CA ALA A 83 -2.35 -19.23 3.99
C ALA A 83 -3.56 -19.37 3.06
N ARG A 84 -4.06 -18.24 2.60
CA ARG A 84 -5.02 -18.10 1.50
C ARG A 84 -4.30 -17.41 0.36
N VAL A 85 -4.22 -18.10 -0.77
CA VAL A 85 -3.66 -17.56 -2.02
C VAL A 85 -4.71 -17.68 -3.11
N VAL A 86 -4.97 -16.56 -3.74
CA VAL A 86 -5.92 -16.44 -4.84
C VAL A 86 -5.14 -16.12 -6.10
N PHE A 87 -5.34 -16.88 -7.17
CA PHE A 87 -4.74 -16.59 -8.46
C PHE A 87 -5.81 -16.50 -9.55
N THR A 88 -5.57 -15.61 -10.50
CA THR A 88 -6.45 -15.33 -11.62
C THR A 88 -5.74 -15.61 -12.94
N TYR A 89 -6.50 -16.01 -13.95
CA TYR A 89 -6.03 -16.29 -15.30
C TYR A 89 -7.16 -16.09 -16.31
N ASP A 90 -6.81 -15.88 -17.58
CA ASP A 90 -7.79 -15.79 -18.65
C ASP A 90 -8.33 -17.18 -19.00
N ASN A 91 -9.52 -17.49 -18.46
CA ASN A 91 -10.20 -18.77 -18.65
C ASN A 91 -10.75 -19.01 -20.06
N THR A 92 -10.68 -18.00 -20.94
CA THR A 92 -10.99 -18.16 -22.36
C THR A 92 -9.79 -18.63 -23.18
N LYS A 93 -8.60 -18.64 -22.56
CA LYS A 93 -7.31 -18.92 -23.22
C LYS A 93 -6.62 -20.13 -22.65
N VAL A 94 -6.63 -20.28 -21.33
CA VAL A 94 -6.05 -21.42 -20.61
C VAL A 94 -7.03 -21.97 -19.60
N GLN A 95 -6.88 -23.26 -19.31
CA GLN A 95 -7.64 -23.95 -18.30
C GLN A 95 -6.72 -24.85 -17.48
N LEU A 96 -7.16 -25.17 -16.27
CA LEU A 96 -6.59 -26.25 -15.47
C LEU A 96 -6.99 -27.58 -16.10
N ALA A 97 -6.01 -28.45 -16.36
CA ALA A 97 -6.19 -29.78 -16.94
C ALA A 97 -6.45 -30.86 -15.87
N ASN A 98 -6.21 -30.53 -14.61
CA ASN A 98 -6.47 -31.38 -13.46
C ASN A 98 -6.91 -30.54 -12.24
N GLU A 99 -7.42 -31.23 -11.23
CA GLU A 99 -7.68 -30.64 -9.92
C GLU A 99 -6.41 -30.08 -9.31
N ILE A 100 -6.51 -28.88 -8.73
CA ILE A 100 -5.45 -28.29 -7.90
C ILE A 100 -5.13 -29.28 -6.77
N GLN A 101 -3.86 -29.62 -6.61
CA GLN A 101 -3.36 -30.51 -5.57
C GLN A 101 -2.69 -29.64 -4.49
N PRO A 102 -3.35 -29.41 -3.34
CA PRO A 102 -2.75 -28.65 -2.26
C PRO A 102 -1.61 -29.41 -1.58
N THR A 103 -0.73 -28.66 -0.92
CA THR A 103 0.36 -29.27 -0.14
C THR A 103 -0.14 -30.05 1.06
N ALA A 104 0.49 -31.19 1.33
CA ALA A 104 0.22 -31.97 2.54
C ALA A 104 0.87 -31.37 3.80
N LEU A 105 1.74 -30.36 3.65
CA LEU A 105 2.51 -29.77 4.76
C LEU A 105 1.65 -28.99 5.77
N LEU A 106 0.60 -28.32 5.30
CA LEU A 106 -0.40 -27.69 6.16
C LEU A 106 -1.47 -28.74 6.56
N GLY A 107 -1.85 -29.63 5.63
CA GLY A 107 -2.63 -30.83 5.94
C GLY A 107 -4.13 -30.61 6.05
N GLN A 108 -4.60 -29.38 6.33
CA GLN A 108 -6.02 -29.04 6.26
C GLN A 108 -6.30 -28.18 5.03
N VAL A 109 -7.19 -28.66 4.15
CA VAL A 109 -7.72 -27.87 3.05
C VAL A 109 -8.95 -27.13 3.56
N ILE A 110 -8.82 -25.83 3.83
CA ILE A 110 -9.92 -24.99 4.32
C ILE A 110 -10.83 -24.65 3.15
N GLN A 111 -10.27 -24.10 2.07
CA GLN A 111 -11.01 -23.76 0.86
C GLN A 111 -10.18 -24.10 -0.37
N LYS A 112 -10.80 -24.69 -1.38
CA LYS A 112 -10.17 -24.90 -2.68
C LYS A 112 -11.21 -24.78 -3.78
N THR A 113 -10.98 -23.92 -4.76
CA THR A 113 -11.83 -23.87 -5.95
C THR A 113 -11.67 -25.17 -6.75
N SER A 114 -12.79 -25.73 -7.22
CA SER A 114 -12.76 -26.91 -8.10
C SER A 114 -12.15 -26.55 -9.46
N MET A 115 -11.62 -27.54 -10.18
CA MET A 115 -11.10 -27.32 -11.54
C MET A 115 -12.17 -26.72 -12.46
N ALA A 116 -13.41 -27.21 -12.38
CA ALA A 116 -14.51 -26.78 -13.21
C ALA A 116 -14.90 -25.32 -12.96
N GLU A 117 -14.97 -24.91 -11.68
CA GLU A 117 -15.30 -23.54 -11.27
C GLU A 117 -14.16 -22.56 -11.58
N ALA A 118 -12.91 -22.96 -11.36
CA ALA A 118 -11.76 -22.16 -11.74
C ALA A 118 -11.76 -21.92 -13.26
N ASN A 119 -12.05 -22.97 -14.04
CA ASN A 119 -12.15 -22.87 -15.50
C ASN A 119 -13.37 -22.07 -15.99
N SER A 120 -14.43 -21.95 -15.20
CA SER A 120 -15.60 -21.13 -15.57
C SER A 120 -15.45 -19.66 -15.16
N THR A 121 -14.63 -19.36 -14.15
CA THR A 121 -14.47 -18.01 -13.59
C THR A 121 -13.14 -17.33 -13.91
N GLY A 122 -12.08 -18.10 -14.22
CA GLY A 122 -10.71 -17.58 -14.33
C GLY A 122 -10.09 -17.19 -12.99
N LYS A 123 -10.68 -17.63 -11.87
CA LYS A 123 -10.22 -17.36 -10.51
C LYS A 123 -10.16 -18.67 -9.73
N ALA A 124 -9.04 -18.90 -9.05
CA ALA A 124 -8.86 -20.07 -8.19
C ALA A 124 -8.39 -19.63 -6.81
N ILE A 125 -9.03 -20.17 -5.79
CA ILE A 125 -8.73 -19.95 -4.38
C ILE A 125 -8.09 -21.22 -3.84
N VAL A 126 -6.97 -21.09 -3.15
CA VAL A 126 -6.36 -22.16 -2.36
C VAL A 126 -6.10 -21.63 -0.95
N MET A 127 -6.83 -22.14 0.02
CA MET A 127 -6.71 -21.80 1.43
C MET A 127 -6.43 -23.05 2.23
N LEU A 128 -5.30 -23.06 2.91
CA LEU A 128 -4.81 -24.19 3.69
C LEU A 128 -4.47 -23.73 5.10
N GLY A 129 -4.77 -24.59 6.07
CA GLY A 129 -4.45 -24.41 7.49
C GLY A 129 -3.64 -25.58 8.01
N LEU A 130 -2.84 -25.33 9.04
CA LEU A 130 -2.05 -26.32 9.73
C LEU A 130 -2.95 -27.18 10.61
N VAL A 131 -2.87 -28.50 10.45
CA VAL A 131 -3.56 -29.43 11.36
C VAL A 131 -2.93 -29.33 12.76
N PRO A 132 -3.73 -29.27 13.84
CA PRO A 132 -3.20 -29.26 15.20
C PRO A 132 -2.20 -30.40 15.46
N GLY A 133 -1.00 -30.04 15.95
CA GLY A 133 0.09 -30.99 16.23
C GLY A 133 0.99 -31.34 15.04
N ALA A 134 0.69 -30.86 13.83
CA ALA A 134 1.59 -30.97 12.68
C ALA A 134 2.75 -29.96 12.77
N GLN A 135 3.88 -30.28 12.14
CA GLN A 135 5.01 -29.35 12.05
C GLN A 135 4.74 -28.29 10.98
N ALA A 136 4.71 -27.02 11.39
CA ALA A 136 4.53 -25.90 10.48
C ALA A 136 5.67 -25.80 9.44
N PRO A 137 5.34 -25.67 8.14
CA PRO A 137 6.34 -25.47 7.10
C PRO A 137 7.00 -24.09 7.20
N SER A 138 8.26 -24.02 6.76
CA SER A 138 9.05 -22.79 6.65
C SER A 138 9.95 -22.87 5.41
N SER A 139 10.70 -21.80 5.11
CA SER A 139 11.54 -21.67 3.90
C SER A 139 10.71 -21.81 2.62
N VAL A 140 11.31 -22.32 1.55
CA VAL A 140 10.64 -22.54 0.26
C VAL A 140 9.91 -23.88 0.27
N PHE A 141 8.61 -23.87 0.02
CA PHE A 141 7.82 -25.10 -0.15
C PHE A 141 6.73 -24.94 -1.23
N GLU A 142 6.36 -26.08 -1.84
CA GLU A 142 5.21 -26.15 -2.74
C GLU A 142 3.93 -25.99 -1.92
N PHE A 143 3.12 -25.00 -2.27
CA PHE A 143 1.84 -24.72 -1.62
C PHE A 143 0.67 -25.37 -2.36
N ALA A 144 0.72 -25.36 -3.70
CA ALA A 144 -0.23 -26.08 -4.54
C ALA A 144 0.38 -26.44 -5.89
N LYS A 145 -0.18 -27.44 -6.56
CA LYS A 145 0.28 -27.91 -7.87
C LYS A 145 -0.89 -28.19 -8.80
N PHE A 146 -0.76 -27.82 -10.07
CA PHE A 146 -1.78 -28.04 -11.10
C PHE A 146 -1.15 -28.09 -12.50
N THR A 147 -1.92 -28.52 -13.49
CA THR A 147 -1.49 -28.60 -14.89
C THR A 147 -2.26 -27.58 -15.71
N LEU A 148 -1.56 -26.80 -16.53
CA LEU A 148 -2.15 -25.86 -17.47
C LEU A 148 -2.29 -26.48 -18.85
N HIS A 149 -3.45 -26.25 -19.45
CA HIS A 149 -3.79 -26.60 -20.83
C HIS A 149 -4.20 -25.34 -21.60
N SER A 150 -3.70 -25.19 -22.82
CA SER A 150 -4.14 -24.12 -23.72
C SER A 150 -5.42 -24.55 -24.43
N ILE A 151 -6.49 -23.78 -24.27
CA ILE A 151 -7.76 -23.99 -24.98
C ILE A 151 -7.94 -23.06 -26.18
N THR A 152 -7.06 -22.07 -26.31
CA THR A 152 -7.02 -21.21 -27.50
C THR A 152 -6.02 -21.76 -28.51
N THR A 153 -6.26 -21.44 -29.78
CA THR A 153 -5.30 -21.60 -30.89
C THR A 153 -4.62 -20.29 -31.25
N GLN A 154 -5.00 -19.18 -30.59
CA GLN A 154 -4.44 -17.86 -30.85
C GLN A 154 -3.02 -17.77 -30.29
N SER A 155 -2.17 -17.02 -30.99
CA SER A 155 -0.83 -16.64 -30.53
C SER A 155 -0.94 -15.41 -29.64
N LEU A 156 -0.77 -15.55 -28.32
CA LEU A 156 -0.81 -14.42 -27.39
C LEU A 156 0.00 -14.69 -26.13
N ASN A 157 0.42 -13.62 -25.45
CA ASN A 157 1.01 -13.70 -24.13
C ASN A 157 -0.06 -13.35 -23.11
N ILE A 158 -0.25 -14.20 -22.11
CA ILE A 158 -1.14 -13.94 -20.98
C ILE A 158 -0.35 -14.02 -19.69
N GLN A 159 -0.96 -13.53 -18.61
CA GLN A 159 -0.43 -13.70 -17.27
C GLN A 159 -1.44 -14.46 -16.42
N MET A 160 -0.93 -15.34 -15.58
CA MET A 160 -1.62 -15.80 -14.39
C MET A 160 -1.00 -15.06 -13.21
N ALA A 161 -1.81 -14.31 -12.47
CA ALA A 161 -1.34 -13.45 -11.39
C ALA A 161 -2.01 -13.84 -10.07
N VAL A 162 -1.31 -13.62 -8.97
CA VAL A 162 -1.92 -13.68 -7.66
C VAL A 162 -2.75 -12.41 -7.48
N ASP A 163 -3.98 -12.54 -7.02
CA ASP A 163 -4.84 -11.42 -6.64
C ASP A 163 -4.34 -10.87 -5.30
N GLU A 164 -3.40 -9.92 -5.35
CA GLU A 164 -2.73 -9.40 -4.16
C GLU A 164 -3.68 -8.70 -3.18
N ALA A 165 -4.89 -8.30 -3.61
CA ALA A 165 -5.89 -7.79 -2.69
C ALA A 165 -6.53 -8.89 -1.83
N ASP A 166 -6.34 -10.16 -2.21
CA ASP A 166 -7.06 -11.31 -1.71
C ASP A 166 -6.08 -12.41 -1.26
N VAL A 167 -4.92 -12.00 -0.73
CA VAL A 167 -3.90 -12.89 -0.14
C VAL A 167 -3.76 -12.63 1.35
N GLN A 168 -3.67 -13.72 2.10
CA GLN A 168 -3.60 -13.71 3.54
C GLN A 168 -2.67 -14.83 4.01
N ILE A 169 -1.62 -14.51 4.74
CA ILE A 169 -0.65 -15.48 5.26
C ILE A 169 -0.37 -15.15 6.71
N VAL A 170 -0.45 -16.16 7.56
CA VAL A 170 -0.29 -16.04 9.01
C VAL A 170 0.71 -17.06 9.52
N ASN A 171 1.56 -16.64 10.45
CA ASN A 171 2.48 -17.55 11.12
C ASN A 171 1.81 -18.29 12.30
N ILE A 172 2.54 -19.21 12.93
CA ILE A 172 2.08 -19.97 14.11
C ILE A 172 1.80 -19.14 15.36
N LEU A 173 2.16 -17.86 15.36
CA LEU A 173 1.85 -16.92 16.44
C LEU A 173 0.64 -16.04 16.10
N GLY A 174 -0.10 -16.40 15.06
CA GLY A 174 -1.28 -15.66 14.62
C GLY A 174 -0.98 -14.31 13.96
N GLN A 175 0.28 -14.02 13.67
CA GLN A 175 0.67 -12.75 13.09
C GLN A 175 0.54 -12.79 11.56
N ALA A 176 -0.17 -11.80 10.99
CA ALA A 176 -0.17 -11.57 9.55
C ALA A 176 1.24 -11.25 9.04
N LEU A 177 1.64 -11.94 7.98
CA LEU A 177 2.91 -11.73 7.30
C LEU A 177 2.71 -10.89 6.04
N SER A 178 3.62 -9.94 5.83
CA SER A 178 3.70 -9.24 4.55
C SER A 178 4.15 -10.19 3.44
N TYR A 179 3.69 -9.95 2.22
CA TYR A 179 4.03 -10.80 1.07
C TYR A 179 4.41 -10.00 -0.16
N SER A 180 4.92 -10.70 -1.17
CA SER A 180 5.08 -10.21 -2.54
C SER A 180 4.76 -11.34 -3.51
N SER A 181 4.09 -11.06 -4.61
CA SER A 181 3.81 -12.07 -5.63
C SER A 181 4.59 -11.82 -6.92
N THR A 182 4.94 -12.90 -7.63
CA THR A 182 5.46 -12.82 -9.00
C THR A 182 4.47 -13.51 -9.96
N PRO A 183 3.89 -12.79 -10.95
CA PRO A 183 2.95 -13.39 -11.88
C PRO A 183 3.66 -14.37 -12.81
N LEU A 184 2.93 -15.41 -13.22
CA LEU A 184 3.36 -16.37 -14.23
C LEU A 184 3.06 -15.82 -15.64
N ASN A 185 4.11 -15.57 -16.42
CA ASN A 185 3.97 -15.23 -17.83
C ASN A 185 3.80 -16.52 -18.67
N ILE A 186 2.76 -16.57 -19.51
CA ILE A 186 2.43 -17.72 -20.35
C ILE A 186 2.39 -17.29 -21.82
N ASN A 187 3.24 -17.91 -22.63
CA ASN A 187 3.24 -17.72 -24.10
C ASN A 187 2.36 -18.81 -24.74
N LEU A 188 1.24 -18.42 -25.35
CA LEU A 188 0.29 -19.31 -26.02
C LEU A 188 0.51 -19.33 -27.52
N ASN A 189 0.52 -20.54 -28.10
CA ASN A 189 0.52 -20.85 -29.54
C ASN A 189 1.32 -19.88 -30.41
N SER A 190 2.50 -19.47 -29.94
CA SER A 190 3.23 -18.40 -30.60
C SER A 190 3.68 -18.83 -32.00
N SER A 191 3.03 -18.26 -33.01
CA SER A 191 3.41 -18.31 -34.43
C SER A 191 3.49 -16.87 -34.95
N LEU A 192 4.63 -16.52 -35.56
CA LEU A 192 5.04 -15.13 -35.74
C LEU A 192 4.38 -14.44 -36.96
N THR A 193 3.34 -13.58 -36.84
CA THR A 193 3.03 -12.46 -37.79
C THR A 193 1.81 -11.61 -37.34
N GLY A 194 1.78 -10.28 -37.58
CA GLY A 194 0.86 -9.32 -36.90
C GLY A 194 -0.08 -8.40 -37.73
N THR A 195 -0.92 -7.65 -36.98
CA THR A 195 -1.73 -6.40 -37.26
C THR A 195 -2.96 -6.47 -38.21
N PRO A 196 -3.92 -5.50 -38.20
CA PRO A 196 -4.59 -4.69 -37.13
C PRO A 196 -6.14 -4.50 -37.31
N VAL A 197 -6.94 -4.12 -36.28
CA VAL A 197 -8.30 -3.46 -36.44
C VAL A 197 -8.79 -2.73 -35.15
N PRO A 198 -9.84 -1.85 -35.14
CA PRO A 198 -9.76 -0.48 -34.60
C PRO A 198 -10.72 -0.12 -33.43
N SER A 199 -10.26 0.87 -32.65
CA SER A 199 -10.88 2.01 -31.93
C SER A 199 -12.34 2.02 -31.41
N LEU A 200 -12.48 2.19 -30.08
CA LEU A 200 -13.62 2.84 -29.40
C LEU A 200 -13.21 4.25 -28.92
N THR A 201 -14.09 5.23 -29.13
CA THR A 201 -13.84 6.66 -28.85
C THR A 201 -13.87 6.98 -27.35
N SER A 202 -12.71 7.35 -26.81
CA SER A 202 -12.53 7.94 -25.48
C SER A 202 -12.09 9.41 -25.61
N GLY A 203 -12.32 10.22 -24.58
CA GLY A 203 -11.83 11.61 -24.52
C GLY A 203 -10.33 11.70 -24.81
N PRO A 204 -9.80 12.85 -25.24
CA PRO A 204 -8.48 12.93 -25.86
C PRO A 204 -7.40 12.39 -24.91
N SER A 205 -6.94 11.17 -25.20
CA SER A 205 -5.73 10.59 -24.63
C SER A 205 -4.56 11.40 -25.21
N GLN A 206 -3.70 11.90 -24.33
CA GLN A 206 -2.48 12.55 -24.76
C GLN A 206 -1.38 11.51 -24.82
N THR A 207 -0.71 11.42 -25.97
CA THR A 207 0.49 10.61 -26.15
C THR A 207 1.70 11.51 -26.21
N ILE A 208 2.70 11.21 -25.39
CA ILE A 208 3.97 11.91 -25.33
C ILE A 208 5.08 10.91 -25.64
N THR A 209 5.91 11.24 -26.63
CA THR A 209 7.08 10.45 -27.03
C THR A 209 8.36 11.10 -26.52
N VAL A 210 9.23 10.32 -25.91
CA VAL A 210 10.55 10.73 -25.43
C VAL A 210 11.61 9.91 -26.16
N PRO A 211 12.40 10.53 -27.07
CA PRO A 211 13.49 9.82 -27.75
C PRO A 211 14.64 9.53 -26.77
N VAL A 212 15.46 8.52 -27.09
CA VAL A 212 16.71 8.30 -26.37
C VAL A 212 17.66 9.49 -26.53
N ASN A 213 18.31 9.90 -25.44
CA ASN A 213 19.28 10.99 -25.42
C ASN A 213 20.71 10.50 -25.72
N MET A 214 21.08 9.35 -25.18
CA MET A 214 22.40 8.72 -25.35
C MET A 214 22.24 7.20 -25.33
N ASP A 215 22.96 6.50 -26.18
CA ASP A 215 23.06 5.06 -26.16
C ASP A 215 24.47 4.58 -26.54
N SER A 216 24.82 3.37 -26.10
CA SER A 216 26.08 2.70 -26.43
C SER A 216 25.99 1.25 -25.95
N TYR A 217 26.82 0.36 -26.47
CA TYR A 217 26.96 -0.99 -25.93
C TYR A 217 28.39 -1.28 -25.52
N VAL A 218 28.55 -2.30 -24.67
CA VAL A 218 29.84 -2.73 -24.16
C VAL A 218 30.07 -4.20 -24.45
N TYR A 219 31.30 -4.54 -24.77
CA TYR A 219 31.68 -5.88 -25.21
C TYR A 219 32.80 -6.46 -24.37
N ASN A 220 32.59 -7.61 -23.72
CA ASN A 220 33.58 -8.15 -22.80
C ASN A 220 34.88 -8.65 -23.47
N GLN A 221 34.85 -9.02 -24.75
CA GLN A 221 36.06 -9.42 -25.49
C GLN A 221 36.82 -8.22 -26.06
N ALA A 222 36.25 -7.02 -26.01
CA ALA A 222 36.91 -5.78 -26.44
C ALA A 222 36.75 -4.71 -25.35
N PRO A 223 37.35 -4.91 -24.17
CA PRO A 223 36.92 -4.21 -22.96
C PRO A 223 37.20 -2.71 -22.94
N ASP A 224 38.14 -2.23 -23.77
CA ASP A 224 38.51 -0.81 -23.93
C ASP A 224 37.89 -0.15 -25.18
N GLN A 225 37.12 -0.89 -25.99
CA GLN A 225 36.48 -0.31 -27.18
C GLN A 225 35.18 0.41 -26.82
N ASN A 226 34.91 1.50 -27.54
CA ASN A 226 33.69 2.29 -27.45
C ASN A 226 32.81 2.06 -28.70
N TYR A 227 31.49 2.01 -28.48
CA TYR A 227 30.51 1.75 -29.54
C TYR A 227 29.39 2.79 -29.60
N GLY A 228 29.51 3.93 -28.91
CA GLY A 228 28.43 4.93 -28.77
C GLY A 228 28.12 5.77 -30.01
N THR A 229 28.75 5.47 -31.14
CA THR A 229 28.46 6.10 -32.44
C THR A 229 28.06 5.04 -33.49
N LYS A 230 27.84 3.80 -33.07
CA LYS A 230 27.45 2.72 -33.97
C LYS A 230 25.96 2.83 -34.26
N PRO A 231 25.52 2.61 -35.52
CA PRO A 231 24.10 2.62 -35.86
C PRO A 231 23.31 1.45 -35.21
N SER A 232 24.01 0.52 -34.55
CA SER A 232 23.46 -0.65 -33.89
C SER A 232 23.81 -0.71 -32.41
N LEU A 233 22.87 -1.24 -31.63
CA LEU A 233 23.04 -1.66 -30.24
C LEU A 233 23.07 -3.19 -30.21
N GLU A 234 24.07 -3.78 -29.58
CA GLU A 234 24.24 -5.23 -29.54
C GLU A 234 24.04 -5.77 -28.11
N VAL A 235 23.41 -6.92 -28.00
CA VAL A 235 23.10 -7.57 -26.72
C VAL A 235 23.30 -9.08 -26.85
N ASP A 236 24.08 -9.67 -25.96
CA ASP A 236 24.39 -11.10 -25.97
C ASP A 236 24.87 -11.53 -24.57
N GLY A 237 24.59 -12.76 -24.17
CA GLY A 237 25.06 -13.37 -22.92
C GLY A 237 26.40 -14.08 -23.06
N SER A 238 26.82 -14.47 -24.27
CA SER A 238 28.11 -15.12 -24.49
C SER A 238 28.58 -15.03 -25.96
N PRO A 239 29.59 -14.21 -26.28
CA PRO A 239 30.29 -13.30 -25.38
C PRO A 239 29.36 -12.18 -24.86
N VAL A 240 29.70 -11.53 -23.73
CA VAL A 240 28.78 -10.60 -23.07
C VAL A 240 28.77 -9.25 -23.79
N LEU A 241 27.61 -8.91 -24.35
CA LEU A 241 27.26 -7.62 -24.93
C LEU A 241 26.07 -7.02 -24.16
N ILE A 242 26.20 -5.78 -23.67
CA ILE A 242 25.15 -5.08 -22.92
C ILE A 242 24.98 -3.69 -23.52
N SER A 243 23.74 -3.34 -23.88
CA SER A 243 23.41 -2.01 -24.40
C SER A 243 22.88 -1.11 -23.29
N TYR A 244 23.27 0.15 -23.24
CA TYR A 244 22.83 1.17 -22.28
C TYR A 244 22.14 2.31 -23.04
N LEU A 245 21.02 2.80 -22.50
CA LEU A 245 20.21 3.86 -23.08
C LEU A 245 19.82 4.87 -21.99
N LYS A 246 19.92 6.16 -22.28
CA LYS A 246 19.57 7.24 -21.35
C LYS A 246 18.43 8.07 -21.89
N PHE A 247 17.44 8.37 -21.04
CA PHE A 247 16.26 9.17 -21.38
C PHE A 247 16.08 10.34 -20.41
N ASN A 248 15.64 11.49 -20.93
CA ASN A 248 15.21 12.63 -20.14
C ASN A 248 13.68 12.66 -20.04
N LEU A 249 13.14 12.30 -18.88
CA LEU A 249 11.69 12.23 -18.63
C LEU A 249 11.11 13.56 -18.11
N SER A 250 11.82 14.69 -18.27
CA SER A 250 11.34 16.00 -17.82
C SER A 250 10.00 16.40 -18.45
N THR A 251 9.80 16.03 -19.72
CA THR A 251 8.54 16.27 -20.46
C THR A 251 7.36 15.48 -19.90
N LEU A 252 7.62 14.44 -19.10
CA LEU A 252 6.59 13.59 -18.52
C LEU A 252 6.14 14.04 -17.13
N ALA A 253 6.74 15.07 -16.53
CA ALA A 253 6.51 15.47 -15.14
C ALA A 253 5.05 15.84 -14.81
N ALA A 254 4.30 16.37 -15.78
CA ALA A 254 2.99 16.99 -15.54
C ALA A 254 1.82 16.01 -15.42
N ASN A 255 1.95 14.78 -15.90
CA ASN A 255 0.83 13.84 -16.01
C ASN A 255 1.08 12.54 -15.23
N THR A 256 0.02 11.75 -15.09
CA THR A 256 0.10 10.33 -14.73
C THR A 256 -0.31 9.52 -15.95
N TYR A 257 0.48 8.50 -16.28
CA TYR A 257 0.31 7.73 -17.51
C TYR A 257 -0.36 6.40 -17.21
N SER A 258 -1.38 6.06 -17.98
CA SER A 258 -2.06 4.76 -17.92
C SER A 258 -1.30 3.68 -18.68
N ASN A 259 -0.41 4.07 -19.60
CA ASN A 259 0.43 3.16 -20.36
C ASN A 259 1.74 3.87 -20.73
N ALA A 260 2.88 3.18 -20.62
CA ALA A 260 4.14 3.63 -21.20
C ALA A 260 4.98 2.44 -21.70
N LEU A 261 5.44 2.54 -22.94
CA LEU A 261 6.24 1.51 -23.62
C LEU A 261 7.60 2.08 -23.99
N PHE A 262 8.68 1.36 -23.64
CA PHE A 262 9.98 1.57 -24.28
C PHE A 262 10.02 0.73 -25.55
N ARG A 263 10.27 1.38 -26.69
CA ARG A 263 10.27 0.79 -28.01
C ARG A 263 11.68 0.88 -28.58
N VAL A 264 12.20 -0.26 -29.03
CA VAL A 264 13.49 -0.36 -29.72
C VAL A 264 13.36 -1.33 -30.89
N LYS A 265 13.75 -0.90 -32.09
CA LYS A 265 13.56 -1.72 -33.30
C LYS A 265 14.74 -2.69 -33.48
N ALA A 266 14.47 -3.98 -33.63
CA ALA A 266 15.50 -4.94 -34.05
C ALA A 266 15.98 -4.61 -35.47
N LEU A 267 17.26 -4.84 -35.77
CA LEU A 267 17.79 -4.62 -37.11
C LEU A 267 17.12 -5.56 -38.12
N ASN A 268 17.17 -5.17 -39.39
CA ASN A 268 16.85 -6.06 -40.50
C ASN A 268 18.03 -6.99 -40.82
N ASP A 269 18.43 -7.78 -39.81
CA ASP A 269 19.47 -8.80 -39.86
C ASP A 269 18.93 -10.08 -39.22
N THR A 270 19.23 -11.24 -39.80
CA THR A 270 18.81 -12.54 -39.24
C THR A 270 19.40 -12.78 -37.85
N ALA A 271 20.59 -12.24 -37.56
CA ALA A 271 21.19 -12.29 -36.22
C ALA A 271 20.49 -11.37 -35.21
N ALA A 272 19.56 -10.50 -35.64
CA ALA A 272 18.76 -9.69 -34.74
C ALA A 272 17.56 -10.44 -34.17
N ALA A 273 17.17 -11.58 -34.76
CA ALA A 273 16.09 -12.39 -34.22
C ALA A 273 16.61 -13.37 -33.17
N THR A 274 15.99 -13.38 -32.00
CA THR A 274 16.31 -14.34 -30.93
C THR A 274 15.02 -14.81 -30.26
N SER A 275 14.97 -16.10 -29.91
CA SER A 275 13.90 -16.63 -29.03
C SER A 275 14.26 -16.56 -27.55
N SER A 276 15.50 -16.17 -27.24
CA SER A 276 16.01 -16.03 -25.89
C SER A 276 15.43 -14.79 -25.20
N LEU A 277 15.37 -14.84 -23.86
CA LEU A 277 14.80 -13.77 -23.05
C LEU A 277 15.72 -12.54 -23.05
N VAL A 278 15.20 -11.40 -23.47
CA VAL A 278 15.88 -10.10 -23.40
C VAL A 278 15.36 -9.33 -22.18
N SER A 279 16.28 -8.87 -21.33
CA SER A 279 15.95 -8.18 -20.09
C SER A 279 16.30 -6.70 -20.17
N LEU A 280 15.37 -5.84 -19.75
CA LEU A 280 15.60 -4.43 -19.52
C LEU A 280 15.88 -4.22 -18.04
N LYS A 281 17.05 -3.67 -17.72
CA LYS A 281 17.55 -3.40 -16.38
C LYS A 281 17.53 -1.91 -16.09
N GLU A 282 17.22 -1.55 -14.86
CA GLU A 282 17.46 -0.20 -14.36
C GLU A 282 18.96 -0.01 -14.12
N VAL A 283 19.46 1.19 -14.37
CA VAL A 283 20.82 1.58 -14.04
C VAL A 283 20.77 2.91 -13.30
N THR A 284 21.22 2.90 -12.04
CA THR A 284 21.14 4.08 -11.16
C THR A 284 22.12 5.18 -11.55
N ASP A 285 23.23 4.82 -12.18
CA ASP A 285 24.21 5.77 -12.69
C ASP A 285 23.72 6.39 -14.02
N THR A 286 23.53 7.71 -13.98
CA THR A 286 23.12 8.53 -15.13
C THR A 286 24.24 9.45 -15.63
N THR A 287 25.46 9.29 -15.10
CA THR A 287 26.61 10.16 -15.39
C THR A 287 27.44 9.73 -16.60
N TRP A 288 27.33 8.47 -17.02
CA TRP A 288 28.04 7.93 -18.18
C TRP A 288 27.73 8.70 -19.47
N ILE A 289 28.66 8.73 -20.42
CA ILE A 289 28.43 9.32 -21.75
C ILE A 289 28.76 8.28 -22.82
N ASP A 290 27.96 8.28 -23.89
CA ASP A 290 28.00 7.30 -24.98
C ASP A 290 29.38 7.12 -25.61
N THR A 291 30.11 8.22 -25.82
CA THR A 291 31.43 8.28 -26.47
C THR A 291 32.60 7.85 -25.58
N THR A 292 32.39 7.66 -24.29
CA THR A 292 33.43 7.16 -23.37
C THR A 292 33.06 5.85 -22.70
N LEU A 293 31.85 5.32 -22.93
CA LEU A 293 31.42 4.06 -22.36
C LEU A 293 32.22 2.89 -22.97
N THR A 294 32.81 2.07 -22.12
CA THR A 294 33.59 0.87 -22.44
C THR A 294 33.14 -0.24 -21.51
N TYR A 295 33.56 -1.48 -21.75
CA TYR A 295 33.25 -2.56 -20.81
C TYR A 295 33.84 -2.26 -19.42
N ASN A 296 35.06 -1.72 -19.36
CA ASN A 296 35.77 -1.48 -18.09
C ASN A 296 35.13 -0.41 -17.21
N ASN A 297 34.47 0.59 -17.78
CA ASN A 297 33.84 1.69 -17.02
C ASN A 297 32.29 1.67 -17.07
N ARG A 298 31.70 0.54 -17.49
CA ARG A 298 30.24 0.41 -17.60
C ARG A 298 29.56 0.56 -16.23
N PRO A 299 28.41 1.27 -16.17
CA PRO A 299 27.56 1.27 -14.99
C PRO A 299 27.15 -0.13 -14.52
N VAL A 300 26.91 -0.27 -13.23
CA VAL A 300 26.39 -1.52 -12.65
C VAL A 300 24.90 -1.68 -12.99
N LEU A 301 24.52 -2.88 -13.42
CA LEU A 301 23.13 -3.24 -13.69
C LEU A 301 22.35 -3.43 -12.39
N GLY A 302 21.18 -2.79 -12.32
CA GLY A 302 20.25 -2.88 -11.20
C GLY A 302 19.16 -3.93 -11.41
N THR A 303 17.97 -3.61 -10.89
CA THR A 303 16.78 -4.46 -10.95
C THR A 303 16.27 -4.62 -12.38
N THR A 304 15.55 -5.71 -12.66
CA THR A 304 14.86 -5.86 -13.94
C THR A 304 13.62 -4.98 -13.96
N VAL A 305 13.51 -4.11 -14.96
CA VAL A 305 12.36 -3.24 -15.21
C VAL A 305 11.30 -3.98 -16.02
N ALA A 306 11.72 -4.73 -17.05
CA ALA A 306 10.84 -5.50 -17.91
C ALA A 306 11.64 -6.61 -18.62
N THR A 307 10.94 -7.62 -19.14
CA THR A 307 11.55 -8.65 -20.00
C THR A 307 10.66 -8.90 -21.19
N VAL A 308 11.27 -9.22 -22.33
CA VAL A 308 10.56 -9.64 -23.54
C VAL A 308 11.15 -10.95 -24.06
N PRO A 309 10.33 -11.97 -24.31
CA PRO A 309 10.77 -13.11 -25.12
C PRO A 309 10.63 -12.76 -26.61
N ASN A 310 11.34 -13.48 -27.45
CA ASN A 310 11.11 -13.51 -28.90
C ASN A 310 11.25 -12.15 -29.61
N VAL A 311 12.49 -11.67 -29.73
CA VAL A 311 12.80 -10.54 -30.61
C VAL A 311 12.74 -11.01 -32.06
N ARG A 312 12.00 -10.28 -32.90
CA ARG A 312 11.87 -10.58 -34.33
C ARG A 312 12.66 -9.57 -35.15
N GLN A 313 13.31 -10.05 -36.20
CA GLN A 313 14.01 -9.22 -37.19
C GLN A 313 13.10 -8.09 -37.71
N ASP A 314 13.70 -6.91 -37.91
CA ASP A 314 13.06 -5.71 -38.47
C ASP A 314 11.76 -5.26 -37.76
N THR A 315 11.60 -5.60 -36.49
CA THR A 315 10.36 -5.36 -35.73
C THR A 315 10.62 -4.49 -34.50
N TRP A 316 9.69 -3.60 -34.17
CA TRP A 316 9.70 -2.88 -32.90
C TRP A 316 9.53 -3.87 -31.74
N THR A 317 10.50 -3.91 -30.85
CA THR A 317 10.45 -4.62 -29.58
C THR A 317 9.99 -3.65 -28.51
N GLU A 318 8.94 -4.01 -27.79
CA GLU A 318 8.25 -3.12 -26.86
C GLU A 318 8.30 -3.69 -25.44
N PHE A 319 8.91 -2.94 -24.54
CA PHE A 319 8.96 -3.23 -23.11
C PHE A 319 7.90 -2.40 -22.40
N ASN A 320 6.99 -3.03 -21.65
CA ASN A 320 6.06 -2.29 -20.80
C ASN A 320 6.81 -1.73 -19.58
N ILE A 321 6.90 -0.41 -19.50
CA ILE A 321 7.62 0.32 -18.46
C ILE A 321 6.73 1.35 -17.76
N THR A 322 5.41 1.15 -17.77
CA THR A 322 4.42 2.09 -17.21
C THR A 322 4.74 2.49 -15.77
N ASN A 323 5.03 1.51 -14.92
CA ASN A 323 5.37 1.76 -13.51
C ASN A 323 6.70 2.51 -13.37
N PHE A 324 7.70 2.13 -14.17
CA PHE A 324 9.00 2.79 -14.18
C PHE A 324 8.89 4.27 -14.59
N VAL A 325 8.10 4.57 -15.63
CA VAL A 325 7.88 5.96 -16.09
C VAL A 325 7.15 6.78 -15.03
N ASN A 326 6.07 6.27 -14.43
CA ASN A 326 5.35 7.00 -13.40
C ASN A 326 6.19 7.25 -12.14
N ALA A 327 7.03 6.29 -11.76
CA ALA A 327 7.96 6.44 -10.64
C ALA A 327 9.08 7.45 -10.96
N ASN A 328 9.54 7.53 -12.21
CA ASN A 328 10.71 8.30 -12.63
C ASN A 328 10.42 9.57 -13.45
N LYS A 329 9.16 9.99 -13.57
CA LYS A 329 8.80 11.21 -14.30
C LYS A 329 9.51 12.45 -13.73
N GLY A 330 9.92 13.37 -14.60
CA GLY A 330 10.60 14.60 -14.21
C GLY A 330 12.12 14.51 -14.06
N ARG A 331 12.73 13.34 -14.26
CA ARG A 331 14.20 13.15 -14.12
C ARG A 331 14.82 12.41 -15.31
N THR A 332 16.15 12.44 -15.38
CA THR A 332 16.93 11.62 -16.32
C THR A 332 17.10 10.21 -15.77
N VAL A 333 17.00 9.20 -16.63
CA VAL A 333 17.08 7.78 -16.28
C VAL A 333 18.01 7.04 -17.23
N THR A 334 18.66 5.98 -16.74
CA THR A 334 19.39 5.01 -17.56
C THR A 334 18.70 3.65 -17.49
N LEU A 335 18.53 3.03 -18.66
CA LEU A 335 18.11 1.63 -18.83
C LEU A 335 19.22 0.86 -19.53
N ALA A 336 19.33 -0.44 -19.27
CA ALA A 336 20.25 -1.32 -19.98
C ALA A 336 19.54 -2.57 -20.50
N ILE A 337 19.86 -2.98 -21.71
CA ILE A 337 19.37 -4.19 -22.33
C ILE A 337 20.45 -5.27 -22.19
N GLN A 338 20.09 -6.39 -21.59
CA GLN A 338 20.96 -7.51 -21.28
C GLN A 338 20.32 -8.83 -21.76
N MET A 339 21.18 -9.79 -22.11
CA MET A 339 20.83 -11.20 -22.23
C MET A 339 21.74 -12.07 -21.37
N THR A 340 21.24 -13.24 -20.98
CA THR A 340 22.05 -14.30 -20.35
C THR A 340 22.38 -15.44 -21.31
N ALA A 341 21.62 -15.60 -22.39
CA ALA A 341 21.85 -16.61 -23.43
C ALA A 341 22.86 -16.11 -24.47
N GLY A 342 23.66 -17.04 -25.01
CA GLY A 342 24.62 -16.81 -26.09
C GLY A 342 24.00 -16.70 -27.50
N ASP A 343 22.79 -16.18 -27.59
CA ASP A 343 21.96 -16.12 -28.80
C ASP A 343 21.55 -14.65 -29.01
N GLY A 344 22.56 -13.81 -29.24
CA GLY A 344 22.43 -12.36 -29.18
C GLY A 344 21.38 -11.75 -30.12
N THR A 345 21.19 -10.44 -29.96
CA THR A 345 20.30 -9.64 -30.81
C THR A 345 20.89 -8.26 -31.06
N HIS A 346 20.49 -7.67 -32.20
CA HIS A 346 20.94 -6.36 -32.64
C HIS A 346 19.74 -5.42 -32.78
N PHE A 347 19.84 -4.27 -32.16
CA PHE A 347 18.83 -3.21 -32.17
C PHE A 347 19.34 -1.96 -32.90
N ASN A 348 18.42 -1.11 -33.33
CA ASN A 348 18.72 0.22 -33.83
C ASN A 348 19.14 1.13 -32.67
N SER A 349 20.15 1.97 -32.90
CA SER A 349 20.63 3.01 -31.98
C SER A 349 20.01 4.39 -32.29
N LYS A 350 20.46 5.42 -31.57
CA LYS A 350 20.16 6.83 -31.86
C LYS A 350 20.77 7.33 -33.17
N GLU A 351 21.82 6.69 -33.69
CA GLU A 351 22.41 7.01 -34.99
C GLU A 351 21.62 6.42 -36.18
N SER A 352 20.58 5.63 -35.89
CA SER A 352 19.72 5.00 -36.90
C SER A 352 18.48 5.85 -37.25
N ALA A 353 17.84 5.56 -38.39
CA ALA A 353 16.55 6.14 -38.76
C ALA A 353 15.39 5.72 -37.83
N PHE A 354 15.56 4.62 -37.07
CA PHE A 354 14.58 4.08 -36.13
C PHE A 354 15.09 4.22 -34.69
N VAL A 355 15.10 5.46 -34.20
CA VAL A 355 15.62 5.85 -32.88
C VAL A 355 14.80 5.20 -31.75
N PRO A 356 15.44 4.57 -30.75
CA PRO A 356 14.75 4.06 -29.57
C PRO A 356 13.98 5.15 -28.81
N GLU A 357 12.77 4.85 -28.33
CA GLU A 357 11.87 5.84 -27.76
C GLU A 357 11.01 5.29 -26.62
N ILE A 358 10.56 6.17 -25.72
CA ILE A 358 9.49 5.89 -24.75
C ILE A 358 8.22 6.57 -25.23
N VAL A 359 7.14 5.81 -25.40
CA VAL A 359 5.82 6.32 -25.77
C VAL A 359 4.88 6.16 -24.57
N ALA A 360 4.44 7.27 -23.99
CA ALA A 360 3.59 7.29 -22.80
C ALA A 360 2.23 7.93 -23.11
N SER A 361 1.13 7.35 -22.64
CA SER A 361 -0.24 7.85 -22.86
C SER A 361 -1.03 8.04 -21.58
N THR A 362 -1.82 9.11 -21.52
CA THR A 362 -2.74 9.40 -20.41
C THR A 362 -4.11 8.74 -20.65
N GLY A 363 -4.79 8.33 -19.58
CA GLY A 363 -6.19 7.93 -19.66
C GLY A 363 -7.11 9.13 -19.99
N PRO A 364 -8.41 8.89 -20.30
CA PRO A 364 -9.36 9.97 -20.54
C PRO A 364 -9.50 10.89 -19.31
N VAL A 365 -9.28 12.19 -19.52
CA VAL A 365 -9.30 13.22 -18.46
C VAL A 365 -10.70 13.83 -18.36
N VAL A 366 -11.28 13.88 -17.15
CA VAL A 366 -12.50 14.66 -16.86
C VAL A 366 -12.09 16.09 -16.49
N PRO A 367 -12.63 17.16 -17.13
CA PRO A 367 -12.28 18.54 -16.79
C PRO A 367 -12.93 19.00 -15.47
N LEU A 368 -12.19 19.69 -14.61
CA LEU A 368 -12.73 20.48 -13.50
C LEU A 368 -13.00 21.93 -13.96
N THR A 369 -14.19 22.46 -13.67
CA THR A 369 -14.67 23.80 -14.09
C THR A 369 -14.41 24.87 -12.99
N PRO A 370 -14.03 26.13 -13.33
CA PRO A 370 -13.75 27.19 -12.35
C PRO A 370 -14.99 27.95 -11.83
N THR A 371 -14.79 28.60 -10.68
CA THR A 371 -15.70 29.33 -9.75
C THR A 371 -16.31 30.65 -10.27
N SER A 372 -17.50 31.06 -9.77
CA SER A 372 -17.81 32.46 -9.32
C SER A 372 -19.24 32.68 -8.74
N THR A 373 -19.26 33.41 -7.60
CA THR A 373 -20.23 34.28 -6.85
C THR A 373 -21.45 34.90 -7.58
N LEU A 374 -22.56 35.43 -6.99
CA LEU A 374 -23.20 35.64 -5.65
C LEU A 374 -24.61 36.25 -5.90
N ALA A 375 -25.59 36.18 -4.97
CA ALA A 375 -26.65 37.20 -4.70
C ALA A 375 -27.68 36.81 -3.59
N PRO A 376 -28.39 37.77 -2.92
CA PRO A 376 -28.73 37.73 -1.49
C PRO A 376 -30.23 37.73 -1.12
N GLY A 377 -30.52 37.38 0.16
CA GLY A 377 -31.76 37.69 0.90
C GLY A 377 -31.93 36.71 2.08
N THR A 378 -31.87 37.11 3.35
CA THR A 378 -32.95 37.72 4.17
C THR A 378 -32.34 38.11 5.53
N PRO A 379 -32.75 39.19 6.22
CA PRO A 379 -32.07 39.64 7.44
C PRO A 379 -32.33 38.68 8.62
N THR A 380 -31.32 37.88 8.93
CA THR A 380 -31.15 37.25 10.26
C THR A 380 -30.66 38.32 11.22
N PRO A 381 -31.17 38.40 12.47
CA PRO A 381 -30.78 39.43 13.43
C PRO A 381 -29.26 39.54 13.52
N THR A 382 -28.73 40.76 13.40
CA THR A 382 -27.31 41.03 13.46
C THR A 382 -26.75 40.54 14.80
N PRO A 383 -25.90 39.50 14.81
CA PRO A 383 -25.32 39.00 16.06
C PRO A 383 -24.32 40.03 16.59
N ILE A 384 -24.39 40.31 17.89
CA ILE A 384 -23.56 41.31 18.58
C ILE A 384 -22.23 40.64 18.97
N PRO A 385 -21.06 41.12 18.51
CA PRO A 385 -19.77 40.59 18.96
C PRO A 385 -19.58 40.76 20.47
N GLY A 386 -19.10 39.72 21.17
CA GLY A 386 -18.76 39.77 22.59
C GLY A 386 -19.81 39.20 23.56
N VAL A 387 -20.83 38.52 23.05
CA VAL A 387 -21.77 37.70 23.84
C VAL A 387 -21.66 36.21 23.46
N PRO A 388 -21.98 35.27 24.37
CA PRO A 388 -21.99 33.85 24.04
C PRO A 388 -22.98 33.54 22.91
N ASP A 389 -22.44 33.11 21.77
CA ASP A 389 -23.17 32.82 20.51
C ASP A 389 -22.52 31.65 19.75
N THR A 390 -21.50 31.01 20.35
CA THR A 390 -20.79 29.90 19.73
C THR A 390 -21.43 28.59 20.13
N THR A 391 -21.71 27.72 19.16
CA THR A 391 -22.24 26.37 19.41
C THR A 391 -21.23 25.30 19.04
N LEU A 392 -21.22 24.21 19.80
CA LEU A 392 -20.43 23.01 19.49
C LEU A 392 -21.35 21.84 19.20
N SER A 393 -20.95 20.98 18.28
CA SER A 393 -21.66 19.74 17.99
C SER A 393 -20.70 18.60 17.73
N MET A 394 -21.10 17.38 18.06
CA MET A 394 -20.39 16.18 17.64
C MET A 394 -21.20 15.46 16.58
N THR A 395 -20.51 15.03 15.52
CA THR A 395 -21.11 14.22 14.45
C THR A 395 -20.21 13.04 14.13
N THR A 396 -20.82 12.00 13.58
CA THR A 396 -20.15 10.83 13.03
C THR A 396 -20.89 10.46 11.74
N PRO A 397 -20.23 9.83 10.75
CA PRO A 397 -20.89 9.41 9.53
C PRO A 397 -22.12 8.50 9.74
N SER A 398 -22.19 7.78 10.86
CA SER A 398 -23.30 6.87 11.18
C SER A 398 -23.64 6.91 12.67
N ALA A 399 -24.93 6.97 13.02
CA ALA A 399 -25.35 6.85 14.42
C ALA A 399 -25.27 5.40 14.93
N SER A 400 -25.29 4.42 14.04
CA SER A 400 -25.07 3.00 14.39
C SER A 400 -23.60 2.66 14.24
N GLN A 401 -22.99 2.17 15.32
CA GLN A 401 -21.61 1.73 15.41
C GLN A 401 -21.56 0.23 15.68
N ARG A 402 -20.45 -0.42 15.33
CA ARG A 402 -20.26 -1.86 15.53
C ARG A 402 -19.33 -2.09 16.71
N LEU A 403 -19.63 -3.09 17.52
CA LEU A 403 -18.75 -3.55 18.58
C LEU A 403 -17.32 -3.81 18.03
N ASN A 404 -16.29 -3.36 18.75
CA ASN A 404 -14.87 -3.46 18.39
C ASN A 404 -14.42 -2.69 17.14
N ARG A 405 -15.33 -1.99 16.44
CA ARG A 405 -14.99 -1.22 15.24
C ARG A 405 -14.76 0.25 15.56
N ASN A 406 -13.55 0.71 15.33
CA ASN A 406 -13.23 2.12 15.56
C ASN A 406 -14.09 3.03 14.68
N PHE A 407 -14.55 4.14 15.27
CA PHE A 407 -15.24 5.20 14.56
C PHE A 407 -14.73 6.57 14.97
N VAL A 408 -14.91 7.53 14.06
CA VAL A 408 -14.47 8.90 14.28
C VAL A 408 -15.67 9.77 14.65
N ALA A 409 -15.55 10.46 15.78
CA ALA A 409 -16.43 11.57 16.14
C ALA A 409 -15.75 12.89 15.78
N SER A 410 -16.34 13.64 14.86
CA SER A 410 -15.92 14.99 14.50
C SER A 410 -16.53 16.01 15.45
N VAL A 411 -15.70 16.83 16.08
CA VAL A 411 -16.12 17.98 16.88
C VAL A 411 -16.20 19.19 15.97
N ASN A 412 -17.41 19.72 15.77
CA ASN A 412 -17.67 20.88 14.91
C ASN A 412 -18.04 22.10 15.75
N VAL A 413 -17.73 23.27 15.20
CA VAL A 413 -18.07 24.57 15.77
C VAL A 413 -18.87 25.38 14.77
N ASP A 414 -19.82 26.18 15.28
CA ASP A 414 -20.34 27.35 14.62
C ASP A 414 -20.07 28.56 15.53
N SER A 415 -19.21 29.47 15.09
CA SER A 415 -18.77 30.57 15.94
C SER A 415 -19.76 31.74 16.03
N GLY A 416 -20.82 31.77 15.21
CA GLY A 416 -21.74 32.90 15.13
C GLY A 416 -21.02 34.22 14.81
N ALA A 417 -21.30 35.28 15.57
CA ALA A 417 -20.54 36.54 15.46
C ALA A 417 -19.10 36.47 15.99
N ASN A 418 -18.74 35.45 16.76
CA ASN A 418 -17.50 35.44 17.52
C ASN A 418 -16.30 35.05 16.66
N LYS A 419 -15.18 35.72 16.90
CA LYS A 419 -13.88 35.46 16.26
C LYS A 419 -13.00 34.67 17.22
N LEU A 420 -12.94 33.36 17.02
CA LEU A 420 -12.34 32.42 17.95
C LEU A 420 -10.81 32.41 17.86
N ILE A 421 -10.18 32.20 19.03
CA ILE A 421 -8.73 32.10 19.18
C ILE A 421 -8.28 30.82 19.89
N GLY A 422 -9.22 30.10 20.51
CA GLY A 422 -8.94 28.80 21.11
C GLY A 422 -10.17 28.15 21.73
N VAL A 423 -10.04 26.86 21.99
CA VAL A 423 -11.05 26.02 22.64
C VAL A 423 -10.35 25.05 23.60
N GLU A 424 -10.94 24.83 24.76
CA GLU A 424 -10.64 23.70 25.63
C GLU A 424 -11.82 22.74 25.58
N LEU A 425 -11.62 21.62 24.90
CA LEU A 425 -12.60 20.55 24.75
C LEU A 425 -12.48 19.61 25.96
N ASN A 426 -13.55 19.51 26.73
CA ASN A 426 -13.68 18.53 27.80
C ASN A 426 -14.87 17.62 27.43
N ILE A 427 -14.59 16.36 27.09
CA ILE A 427 -15.55 15.39 26.58
C ILE A 427 -15.76 14.28 27.61
N ALA A 428 -17.02 13.92 27.84
CA ALA A 428 -17.42 12.80 28.69
C ALA A 428 -18.08 11.69 27.85
N PHE A 429 -17.72 10.44 28.14
CA PHE A 429 -18.25 9.24 27.51
C PHE A 429 -18.43 8.12 28.56
N ASP A 430 -19.18 7.07 28.22
CA ASP A 430 -19.33 5.90 29.09
C ASP A 430 -18.14 4.94 28.92
N PRO A 431 -17.26 4.79 29.93
CA PRO A 431 -16.08 3.94 29.84
C PRO A 431 -16.39 2.44 29.82
N SER A 432 -17.63 2.04 30.13
CA SER A 432 -18.08 0.65 29.98
C SER A 432 -18.48 0.32 28.54
N LYS A 433 -18.75 1.33 27.71
CA LYS A 433 -19.21 1.18 26.32
C LYS A 433 -18.18 1.62 25.30
N LEU A 434 -17.33 2.59 25.62
CA LEU A 434 -16.40 3.23 24.69
C LEU A 434 -15.01 3.40 25.32
N GLN A 435 -13.98 3.34 24.47
CA GLN A 435 -12.62 3.80 24.78
C GLN A 435 -12.18 4.82 23.75
N VAL A 436 -11.48 5.88 24.17
CA VAL A 436 -10.80 6.81 23.26
C VAL A 436 -9.43 6.26 22.92
N VAL A 437 -9.13 6.19 21.64
CA VAL A 437 -7.81 5.78 21.09
C VAL A 437 -6.93 7.00 20.88
N ASP A 438 -7.46 8.01 20.17
CA ASP A 438 -6.71 9.22 19.85
C ASP A 438 -7.61 10.45 19.67
N VAL A 439 -6.98 11.63 19.70
CA VAL A 439 -7.61 12.90 19.29
C VAL A 439 -6.64 13.73 18.45
N THR A 440 -7.12 14.26 17.33
CA THR A 440 -6.34 15.05 16.37
C THR A 440 -7.00 16.40 16.07
N PRO A 441 -6.22 17.48 15.83
CA PRO A 441 -6.76 18.76 15.40
C PRO A 441 -7.50 18.67 14.06
N GLY A 442 -8.61 19.39 13.94
CA GLY A 442 -9.34 19.61 12.70
C GLY A 442 -8.80 20.80 11.90
N THR A 443 -9.55 21.21 10.89
CA THR A 443 -9.11 22.24 9.91
C THR A 443 -9.57 23.65 10.26
N PHE A 444 -10.46 23.83 11.24
CA PHE A 444 -11.05 25.14 11.57
C PHE A 444 -9.99 26.16 12.02
N PHE A 445 -9.01 25.74 12.82
CA PHE A 445 -7.90 26.61 13.21
C PHE A 445 -6.65 26.33 12.35
N PRO A 446 -6.29 27.25 11.42
CA PRO A 446 -5.07 27.09 10.64
C PRO A 446 -3.85 27.30 11.55
N ASN A 447 -2.91 26.36 11.53
CA ASN A 447 -1.70 26.37 12.36
C ASN A 447 -1.98 26.37 13.88
N ALA A 448 -3.02 25.67 14.32
CA ALA A 448 -3.31 25.49 15.74
C ALA A 448 -2.17 24.77 16.46
N GLU A 449 -1.85 25.23 17.67
CA GLU A 449 -1.11 24.43 18.63
C GLU A 449 -2.10 23.65 19.49
N SER A 450 -1.80 22.37 19.72
CA SER A 450 -2.56 21.52 20.63
C SER A 450 -1.82 21.34 21.96
N ALA A 451 -2.56 21.37 23.04
CA ALA A 451 -2.06 21.19 24.40
C ALA A 451 -3.03 20.35 25.24
N ASN A 452 -2.59 19.96 26.42
CA ASN A 452 -3.42 19.28 27.43
C ASN A 452 -4.18 18.04 26.93
N LYS A 453 -3.60 17.27 25.99
CA LYS A 453 -4.17 16.01 25.49
C LYS A 453 -4.12 14.94 26.58
N ILE A 454 -5.21 14.78 27.31
CA ILE A 454 -5.35 13.82 28.41
C ILE A 454 -6.53 12.91 28.09
N ILE A 455 -6.24 11.62 27.91
CA ILE A 455 -7.24 10.56 27.72
C ILE A 455 -7.29 9.73 29.00
N ASP A 456 -8.47 9.64 29.62
CA ASP A 456 -8.73 8.80 30.80
C ASP A 456 -9.91 7.87 30.51
N ASN A 457 -9.59 6.71 29.95
CA ASN A 457 -10.57 5.66 29.63
C ASN A 457 -11.14 4.97 30.87
N ASN A 458 -10.55 5.15 32.07
CA ASN A 458 -11.13 4.58 33.29
C ASN A 458 -12.28 5.44 33.81
N ASN A 459 -12.13 6.76 33.72
CA ASN A 459 -13.14 7.72 34.19
C ASN A 459 -14.05 8.24 33.07
N GLY A 460 -13.87 7.79 31.82
CA GLY A 460 -14.70 8.18 30.70
C GLY A 460 -14.53 9.64 30.28
N SER A 461 -13.30 10.15 30.28
CA SER A 461 -13.05 11.57 30.01
C SER A 461 -11.88 11.83 29.06
N LEU A 462 -12.02 12.88 28.24
CA LEU A 462 -10.99 13.42 27.36
C LEU A 462 -10.89 14.93 27.56
N SER A 463 -9.68 15.45 27.78
CA SER A 463 -9.37 16.88 27.74
C SER A 463 -8.43 17.17 26.58
N PHE A 464 -8.71 18.22 25.80
CA PHE A 464 -7.91 18.61 24.64
C PHE A 464 -8.02 20.11 24.38
N THR A 465 -6.90 20.81 24.37
CA THR A 465 -6.85 22.27 24.12
C THR A 465 -6.32 22.55 22.73
N LEU A 466 -6.98 23.43 22.00
CA LEU A 466 -6.53 23.99 20.73
C LEU A 466 -6.45 25.51 20.85
N LEU A 467 -5.33 26.10 20.46
CA LEU A 467 -5.13 27.54 20.51
C LEU A 467 -4.37 28.04 19.29
N ILE A 468 -4.65 29.27 18.87
CA ILE A 468 -3.85 29.98 17.87
C ILE A 468 -2.73 30.73 18.62
N PRO A 469 -1.46 30.46 18.34
CA PRO A 469 -0.35 31.17 18.98
C PRO A 469 -0.40 32.68 18.71
N PRO A 470 0.05 33.54 19.66
CA PRO A 470 0.03 35.00 19.52
C PRO A 470 0.82 35.56 18.33
N GLU A 471 1.70 34.75 17.74
CA GLU A 471 2.50 35.08 16.55
C GLU A 471 1.77 34.86 15.22
N ASN A 472 0.62 34.17 15.24
CA ASN A 472 -0.16 33.77 14.06
C ASN A 472 -1.60 34.35 14.08
N THR A 473 -1.80 35.52 14.70
CA THR A 473 -3.10 36.13 15.06
C THR A 473 -4.02 36.45 13.88
N GLN A 474 -4.63 35.43 13.28
CA GLN A 474 -5.85 35.57 12.49
C GLN A 474 -6.97 34.82 13.21
N PRO A 475 -7.73 35.50 14.09
CA PRO A 475 -8.93 34.94 14.68
C PRO A 475 -9.87 34.38 13.62
N VAL A 476 -10.43 33.20 13.86
CA VAL A 476 -11.26 32.51 12.88
C VAL A 476 -12.73 32.68 13.22
N GLN A 477 -13.54 32.98 12.22
CA GLN A 477 -15.00 33.08 12.33
C GLN A 477 -15.66 32.20 11.27
N GLY A 478 -16.80 31.61 11.62
CA GLY A 478 -17.60 30.74 10.76
C GLY A 478 -17.79 29.37 11.39
N SER A 479 -18.12 28.39 10.57
CA SER A 479 -18.36 27.02 10.98
C SER A 479 -17.29 26.08 10.42
N GLY A 480 -16.96 25.02 11.15
CA GLY A 480 -16.00 24.00 10.69
C GLY A 480 -15.60 23.00 11.75
N GLU A 481 -14.63 22.15 11.42
CA GLU A 481 -14.19 21.03 12.26
C GLU A 481 -13.01 21.43 13.16
N LEU A 482 -13.20 21.34 14.48
CA LEU A 482 -12.17 21.63 15.49
C LEU A 482 -11.26 20.44 15.76
N ALA A 483 -11.80 19.23 15.85
CA ALA A 483 -11.04 18.03 16.20
C ALA A 483 -11.73 16.76 15.69
N LYS A 484 -10.95 15.68 15.57
CA LYS A 484 -11.43 14.32 15.34
C LYS A 484 -11.02 13.44 16.52
N ILE A 485 -11.96 12.67 17.05
CA ILE A 485 -11.73 11.75 18.17
C ILE A 485 -11.99 10.33 17.68
N ASP A 486 -11.02 9.46 17.84
CA ASP A 486 -11.11 8.04 17.50
C ASP A 486 -11.63 7.25 18.72
N PHE A 487 -12.78 6.61 18.58
CA PHE A 487 -13.41 5.78 19.61
C PHE A 487 -13.44 4.30 19.21
N THR A 488 -13.22 3.42 20.18
CA THR A 488 -13.45 1.96 20.08
C THR A 488 -14.66 1.57 20.95
N PRO A 489 -15.74 1.04 20.35
CA PRO A 489 -16.84 0.40 21.10
C PRO A 489 -16.40 -0.91 21.73
N ILE A 490 -16.71 -1.11 23.01
CA ILE A 490 -16.29 -2.29 23.79
C ILE A 490 -17.45 -3.09 24.40
N ASP A 491 -18.68 -2.56 24.37
CA ASP A 491 -19.89 -3.29 24.78
C ASP A 491 -21.14 -2.74 24.06
N LEU A 492 -22.19 -3.56 23.96
CA LEU A 492 -23.39 -3.31 23.16
C LEU A 492 -24.34 -2.28 23.79
N GLY A 493 -25.15 -1.64 22.95
CA GLY A 493 -26.24 -0.75 23.36
C GLY A 493 -25.98 0.72 23.10
N ASN A 494 -26.94 1.53 23.53
CA ASN A 494 -26.92 2.97 23.30
C ASN A 494 -25.98 3.68 24.28
N THR A 495 -25.19 4.63 23.78
CA THR A 495 -24.35 5.50 24.60
C THR A 495 -24.31 6.91 24.04
N THR A 496 -24.00 7.89 24.88
CA THR A 496 -23.95 9.30 24.52
C THR A 496 -22.60 9.89 24.88
N ILE A 497 -21.99 10.58 23.92
CA ILE A 497 -20.76 11.34 24.05
C ILE A 497 -21.16 12.81 24.20
N SER A 498 -20.75 13.45 25.28
CA SER A 498 -21.21 14.78 25.66
C SER A 498 -20.07 15.74 25.96
N PHE A 499 -20.31 17.03 25.77
CA PHE A 499 -19.40 18.07 26.24
C PHE A 499 -19.61 18.26 27.74
N ALA A 500 -18.54 18.20 28.52
CA ALA A 500 -18.58 18.48 29.94
C ALA A 500 -18.75 20.00 30.17
N GLN A 501 -19.32 20.36 31.33
CA GLN A 501 -19.66 21.76 31.66
C GLN A 501 -18.45 22.70 31.72
N ASN A 502 -17.25 22.15 31.91
CA ASN A 502 -15.98 22.88 31.92
C ASN A 502 -15.38 23.05 30.51
N THR A 503 -16.13 22.79 29.43
CA THR A 503 -15.70 23.13 28.07
C THR A 503 -15.70 24.64 27.88
N LEU A 504 -14.59 25.19 27.35
CA LEU A 504 -14.38 26.63 27.22
C LEU A 504 -14.10 27.02 25.77
N VAL A 505 -14.70 28.12 25.31
CA VAL A 505 -14.43 28.74 24.02
C VAL A 505 -13.97 30.17 24.23
N ALA A 506 -12.83 30.53 23.66
CA ALA A 506 -12.24 31.86 23.74
C ALA A 506 -12.31 32.59 22.39
N ALA A 507 -12.68 33.87 22.42
CA ALA A 507 -12.71 34.76 21.25
C ALA A 507 -11.94 36.05 21.51
N VAL A 508 -11.68 36.81 20.45
CA VAL A 508 -11.16 38.18 20.59
C VAL A 508 -12.24 39.08 21.22
N ASP A 509 -11.80 40.03 22.04
CA ASP A 509 -12.65 41.01 22.73
C ASP A 509 -13.69 40.41 23.71
N SER A 510 -13.60 39.10 24.03
CA SER A 510 -14.51 38.42 24.98
C SER A 510 -14.14 38.57 26.45
N GLY A 511 -12.94 39.09 26.76
CA GLY A 511 -12.42 39.12 28.13
C GLY A 511 -12.32 37.72 28.76
N SER A 512 -12.84 37.55 29.98
CA SER A 512 -12.87 36.25 30.69
C SER A 512 -14.21 35.51 30.54
N VAL A 513 -15.05 35.89 29.58
CA VAL A 513 -16.35 35.26 29.37
C VAL A 513 -16.17 34.05 28.45
N ASN A 514 -16.81 32.92 28.80
CA ASN A 514 -16.90 31.75 27.93
C ASN A 514 -17.88 32.04 26.79
N MET A 515 -17.44 31.92 25.55
CA MET A 515 -18.27 32.22 24.37
C MET A 515 -19.18 31.07 23.94
N LEU A 516 -19.05 29.91 24.57
CA LEU A 516 -19.92 28.76 24.35
C LEU A 516 -21.34 29.04 24.85
N GLN A 517 -22.30 28.97 23.95
CA GLN A 517 -23.71 29.16 24.22
C GLN A 517 -24.44 27.82 24.41
N ASP A 518 -24.21 26.87 23.50
CA ASP A 518 -24.89 25.58 23.51
C ASP A 518 -24.01 24.46 22.93
N THR A 519 -24.36 23.23 23.27
CA THR A 519 -23.66 22.02 22.81
C THR A 519 -24.65 20.95 22.40
N THR A 520 -24.43 20.35 21.23
CA THR A 520 -25.19 19.18 20.78
C THR A 520 -24.36 17.91 21.00
N PRO A 521 -24.76 17.00 21.92
CA PRO A 521 -24.06 15.75 22.14
C PRO A 521 -24.24 14.79 20.96
N LEU A 522 -23.41 13.75 20.92
CA LEU A 522 -23.54 12.67 19.95
C LEU A 522 -24.05 11.41 20.64
N THR A 523 -25.20 10.90 20.21
CA THR A 523 -25.71 9.58 20.62
C THR A 523 -25.39 8.55 19.54
N VAL A 524 -24.83 7.42 19.96
CA VAL A 524 -24.55 6.27 19.07
C VAL A 524 -25.20 5.01 19.63
N ASP A 525 -25.58 4.11 18.73
CA ASP A 525 -26.09 2.78 19.05
C ASP A 525 -25.05 1.73 18.67
N ILE A 526 -24.54 0.99 19.65
CA ILE A 526 -23.51 -0.03 19.44
C ILE A 526 -24.20 -1.37 19.23
N LEU A 527 -24.07 -1.89 18.01
CA LEU A 527 -24.69 -3.13 17.58
C LEU A 527 -23.64 -4.26 17.52
N GLU A 528 -24.11 -5.51 17.60
CA GLU A 528 -23.27 -6.67 17.29
C GLU A 528 -22.73 -6.55 15.85
N SER A 529 -21.58 -7.18 15.59
CA SER A 529 -21.15 -7.42 14.21
C SER A 529 -22.25 -8.20 13.48
N LEU A 530 -22.62 -7.76 12.28
CA LEU A 530 -23.64 -8.38 11.44
C LEU A 530 -23.21 -9.74 10.91
N ILE A 531 -21.93 -10.09 11.04
CA ILE A 531 -21.38 -11.29 10.43
C ILE A 531 -20.83 -12.18 11.54
N GLN A 532 -21.56 -13.27 11.78
CA GLN A 532 -21.10 -14.33 12.68
C GLN A 532 -19.78 -14.89 12.14
N GLY A 533 -18.72 -14.92 12.95
CA GLY A 533 -17.38 -15.31 12.50
C GLY A 533 -16.39 -14.16 12.35
N ASP A 534 -16.83 -12.90 12.40
CA ASP A 534 -15.94 -11.72 12.48
C ASP A 534 -15.54 -11.52 13.95
N ILE A 535 -14.57 -12.31 14.39
CA ILE A 535 -14.12 -12.39 15.78
C ILE A 535 -13.31 -11.14 16.14
N ASN A 536 -12.55 -10.60 15.17
CA ASN A 536 -11.71 -9.43 15.38
C ASN A 536 -12.48 -8.09 15.26
N GLY A 537 -13.68 -8.08 14.67
CA GLY A 537 -14.57 -6.92 14.54
C GLY A 537 -14.22 -5.96 13.40
N ASP A 538 -13.44 -6.40 12.40
CA ASP A 538 -12.99 -5.56 11.29
C ASP A 538 -14.01 -5.46 10.13
N GLY A 539 -15.15 -6.16 10.27
CA GLY A 539 -16.24 -6.19 9.30
C GLY A 539 -16.02 -7.19 8.17
N ARG A 540 -15.06 -8.11 8.31
CA ARG A 540 -14.80 -9.23 7.40
C ARG A 540 -14.65 -10.50 8.21
N VAL A 541 -15.00 -11.64 7.61
CA VAL A 541 -14.63 -12.95 8.17
C VAL A 541 -13.50 -13.50 7.33
N ASP A 542 -12.30 -13.55 7.89
CA ASP A 542 -11.11 -13.89 7.14
C ASP A 542 -10.09 -14.73 7.93
N ILE A 543 -8.86 -14.87 7.40
CA ILE A 543 -7.87 -15.74 8.02
C ILE A 543 -7.50 -15.30 9.44
N LEU A 544 -7.65 -14.01 9.75
CA LEU A 544 -7.33 -13.45 11.05
C LEU A 544 -8.34 -13.94 12.09
N ASP A 545 -9.61 -14.08 11.72
CA ASP A 545 -10.60 -14.72 12.58
C ASP A 545 -10.30 -16.20 12.77
N TYR A 546 -9.92 -16.90 11.69
CA TYR A 546 -9.51 -18.31 11.76
C TYR A 546 -8.37 -18.51 12.76
N VAL A 547 -7.39 -17.60 12.76
CA VAL A 547 -6.27 -17.62 13.71
C VAL A 547 -6.75 -17.48 15.14
N ILE A 548 -7.61 -16.50 15.43
CA ILE A 548 -8.12 -16.29 16.79
C ILE A 548 -8.86 -17.55 17.27
N LEU A 549 -9.64 -18.16 16.40
CA LEU A 549 -10.32 -19.43 16.69
C LEU A 549 -9.33 -20.57 16.90
N PHE A 550 -8.31 -20.70 16.04
CA PHE A 550 -7.26 -21.72 16.13
C PHE A 550 -6.48 -21.66 17.44
N GLU A 551 -6.08 -20.46 17.88
CA GLU A 551 -5.33 -20.25 19.13
C GLU A 551 -6.14 -20.60 20.39
N ASN A 552 -7.47 -20.53 20.28
CA ASN A 552 -8.39 -20.81 21.38
C ASN A 552 -9.03 -22.21 21.29
N PHE A 553 -8.69 -22.99 20.26
CA PHE A 553 -9.31 -24.29 20.02
C PHE A 553 -9.09 -25.27 21.18
N GLY A 554 -10.18 -25.90 21.62
CA GLY A 554 -10.23 -26.84 22.73
C GLY A 554 -10.35 -26.20 24.12
N ARG A 555 -10.40 -24.86 24.21
CA ARG A 555 -10.63 -24.14 25.46
C ARG A 555 -12.12 -23.98 25.75
N ASP A 556 -12.44 -23.76 27.01
CA ASP A 556 -13.77 -23.37 27.46
C ASP A 556 -13.83 -21.88 27.78
N THR A 557 -15.00 -21.26 27.68
CA THR A 557 -15.14 -19.80 27.88
C THR A 557 -14.98 -19.34 29.34
N ASN A 558 -14.83 -20.28 30.29
CA ASN A 558 -14.46 -19.95 31.67
C ASN A 558 -12.95 -19.96 31.91
N ASP A 559 -12.14 -20.38 30.93
CA ASP A 559 -10.69 -20.22 30.95
C ASP A 559 -10.34 -18.72 30.87
N PRO A 560 -9.65 -18.14 31.88
CA PRO A 560 -9.24 -16.73 31.84
C PRO A 560 -8.30 -16.37 30.69
N ALA A 561 -7.68 -17.37 30.06
CA ALA A 561 -6.81 -17.20 28.91
C ALA A 561 -7.52 -17.47 27.56
N ALA A 562 -8.81 -17.81 27.57
CA ALA A 562 -9.60 -17.93 26.35
C ALA A 562 -10.13 -16.56 25.89
N ASP A 563 -10.20 -16.37 24.59
CA ASP A 563 -11.01 -15.30 24.00
C ASP A 563 -12.46 -15.78 23.86
N PRO A 564 -13.39 -15.29 24.70
CA PRO A 564 -14.78 -15.75 24.66
C PRO A 564 -15.50 -15.39 23.35
N ARG A 565 -14.91 -14.52 22.51
CA ARG A 565 -15.47 -14.18 21.19
C ARG A 565 -15.25 -15.30 20.16
N ALA A 566 -14.32 -16.22 20.41
CA ALA A 566 -14.09 -17.37 19.53
C ALA A 566 -15.13 -18.49 19.72
N ASP A 567 -15.96 -18.43 20.78
CA ASP A 567 -17.15 -19.26 20.97
C ASP A 567 -18.31 -18.65 20.17
N LEU A 568 -18.38 -19.01 18.88
CA LEU A 568 -19.28 -18.43 17.89
C LEU A 568 -20.71 -18.98 18.01
N ASN A 569 -20.88 -20.19 18.55
CA ASN A 569 -22.19 -20.79 18.82
C ASN A 569 -22.71 -20.51 20.25
N ARG A 570 -21.88 -19.93 21.12
CA ARG A 570 -22.13 -19.59 22.52
C ARG A 570 -22.51 -20.80 23.40
N ASP A 571 -21.93 -21.96 23.11
CA ASP A 571 -22.18 -23.19 23.87
C ASP A 571 -21.22 -23.41 25.06
N GLY A 572 -20.23 -22.52 25.19
CA GLY A 572 -19.25 -22.51 26.26
C GLY A 572 -17.95 -23.26 25.93
N ARG A 573 -17.81 -23.79 24.71
CA ARG A 573 -16.59 -24.43 24.21
C ARG A 573 -16.18 -23.81 22.89
N ILE A 574 -14.88 -23.81 22.63
CA ILE A 574 -14.31 -23.34 21.37
C ILE A 574 -13.82 -24.58 20.63
N ASP A 575 -14.59 -25.07 19.67
CA ASP A 575 -14.34 -26.34 19.00
C ASP A 575 -14.61 -26.33 17.48
N ILE A 576 -14.79 -27.51 16.91
CA ILE A 576 -14.98 -27.68 15.47
C ILE A 576 -16.31 -27.07 14.98
N LEU A 577 -17.31 -26.93 15.86
CA LEU A 577 -18.58 -26.30 15.54
C LEU A 577 -18.40 -24.79 15.34
N ASP A 578 -17.52 -24.14 16.10
CA ASP A 578 -17.17 -22.74 15.88
C ASP A 578 -16.42 -22.57 14.56
N TYR A 579 -15.51 -23.50 14.23
CA TYR A 579 -14.86 -23.52 12.92
C TYR A 579 -15.86 -23.58 11.77
N VAL A 580 -16.92 -24.39 11.90
CA VAL A 580 -17.96 -24.50 10.88
C VAL A 580 -18.66 -23.15 10.70
N ILE A 581 -18.99 -22.46 11.80
CA ILE A 581 -19.64 -21.15 11.74
C ILE A 581 -18.74 -20.10 11.11
N LEU A 582 -17.47 -20.04 11.51
CA LEU A 582 -16.49 -19.15 10.90
C LEU A 582 -16.36 -19.44 9.41
N PHE A 583 -16.28 -20.71 9.03
CA PHE A 583 -16.13 -21.15 7.65
C PHE A 583 -17.37 -20.83 6.79
N GLU A 584 -18.58 -21.04 7.30
CA GLU A 584 -19.83 -20.72 6.60
C GLU A 584 -19.99 -19.22 6.29
N ASN A 585 -19.30 -18.40 7.07
CA ASN A 585 -19.28 -16.96 6.92
C ASN A 585 -17.98 -16.42 6.28
N PHE A 586 -17.00 -17.29 5.98
CA PHE A 586 -15.70 -16.88 5.48
C PHE A 586 -15.79 -16.12 4.15
N GLY A 587 -15.12 -14.97 4.09
CA GLY A 587 -15.16 -14.03 2.98
C GLY A 587 -16.40 -13.12 2.94
N ARG A 588 -17.33 -13.25 3.89
CA ARG A 588 -18.42 -12.27 4.03
C ARG A 588 -17.84 -10.95 4.56
N THR A 589 -18.42 -9.86 4.08
CA THR A 589 -18.05 -8.49 4.46
C THR A 589 -19.32 -7.69 4.69
N GLU A 590 -19.31 -6.78 5.66
CA GLU A 590 -20.48 -5.93 5.96
C GLU A 590 -20.79 -4.91 4.85
#